data_AF-A0A847S2Z3-F1
#
_entry.id   AF-A0A847S2Z3-F1
#
_cell.length_a   1.000
_cell.length_b   1.000
_cell.length_c   1.000
_cell.angle_alpha   90.00
_cell.angle_beta   90.00
_cell.angle_gamma   90.00
#
_symmetry.space_group_name_H-M   'P 1'
#
loop_
_entity.id
_entity.type
_entity.pdbx_description
1 polymer ?
#
loop_
_entity_poly.entity_id
_entity_poly.type
_entity_poly.pdbx_seq_one_letter_code
_entity_poly.pdbx_strand_id
1 'polypeptide(L)' 'MKNSRSSYESKEIKELSRAMKKYSAELAKDPKAAKAFLVAAGIITEKGNFRAPYKGLCILLDQA' A
#
# COMPACT_ATOMS: atom_id res chain seq x y z
N MET A 1 21.98 -17.51 5.49
CA MET A 1 21.16 -17.29 6.70
C MET A 1 19.69 -17.34 6.30
N LYS A 2 18.95 -18.40 6.66
CA LYS A 2 17.50 -18.46 6.42
C LYS A 2 16.84 -17.68 7.56
N ASN A 3 16.29 -16.51 7.27
CA ASN A 3 15.54 -15.70 8.23
C ASN A 3 14.27 -16.47 8.61
N SER A 4 14.33 -17.30 9.66
CA SER A 4 13.16 -17.98 10.19
C SER A 4 12.30 -16.97 10.95
N ARG A 5 11.53 -16.18 10.21
CA ARG A 5 10.54 -15.30 10.81
C ARG A 5 9.43 -16.20 11.34
N SER A 6 9.49 -16.46 12.65
CA SER A 6 8.56 -17.26 13.43
C SER A 6 7.11 -16.89 13.07
N SER A 7 6.43 -17.77 12.34
CA SER A 7 5.05 -17.58 11.89
C SER A 7 4.07 -18.05 12.96
N TYR A 8 3.96 -17.28 14.04
CA TYR A 8 2.77 -17.29 14.89
C TYR A 8 1.89 -16.11 14.52
N GLU A 9 1.43 -16.04 13.26
CA GLU A 9 0.31 -15.15 12.96
C GLU A 9 -0.93 -15.74 13.64
N SER A 10 -1.44 -15.01 14.64
CA SER A 10 -2.73 -15.32 15.25
C SER A 10 -3.81 -15.41 14.16
N LYS A 11 -4.86 -16.17 14.43
CA LYS A 11 -6.01 -16.28 13.52
C LYS A 11 -6.52 -14.89 13.10
N GLU A 12 -6.54 -13.95 14.03
CA GLU A 12 -6.91 -12.55 13.83
C GLU A 12 -5.99 -11.83 12.83
N ILE A 13 -4.66 -12.01 12.92
CA ILE A 13 -3.72 -11.41 11.95
C ILE A 13 -3.94 -11.98 10.55
N LYS A 14 -4.22 -13.28 10.43
CA LYS A 14 -4.53 -13.91 9.13
C LYS A 14 -5.83 -13.39 8.53
N GLU A 15 -6.86 -13.22 9.35
CA GLU A 15 -8.14 -12.66 8.93
C GLU A 15 -7.99 -11.20 8.53
N LEU A 16 -7.25 -10.39 9.30
CA LEU A 16 -6.91 -9.01 8.97
C LEU A 16 -6.15 -8.94 7.64
N SER A 17 -5.11 -9.76 7.45
CA SER A 17 -4.33 -9.81 6.22
C SER A 17 -5.19 -10.15 5.00
N ARG A 18 -6.12 -11.10 5.13
CA ARG A 18 -7.08 -11.45 4.08
C ARG A 18 -8.04 -10.30 3.79
N ALA A 19 -8.59 -9.67 4.82
CA ALA A 19 -9.50 -8.54 4.67
C ALA A 19 -8.81 -7.36 3.96
N MET A 20 -7.58 -7.03 4.36
CA MET A 20 -6.78 -5.99 3.71
C MET A 20 -6.49 -6.29 2.24
N LYS A 21 -6.14 -7.54 1.91
CA LYS A 21 -5.92 -7.97 0.51
C LYS A 21 -7.18 -7.87 -0.34
N LYS A 22 -8.33 -8.22 0.23
CA LYS A 22 -9.61 -8.12 -0.48
C LYS A 22 -9.98 -6.65 -0.72
N TYR A 23 -9.87 -5.84 0.32
CA TYR A 23 -10.13 -4.40 0.25
C TYR A 23 -9.22 -3.71 -0.78
N SER A 24 -7.92 -4.03 -0.79
CA SER A 24 -7.00 -3.47 -1.78
C SER A 24 -7.32 -3.92 -3.21
N ALA A 25 -7.72 -5.18 -3.41
CA ALA A 25 -8.13 -5.69 -4.72
C ALA A 25 -9.44 -5.07 -5.23
N GLU A 26 -10.38 -4.76 -4.34
CA GLU A 26 -11.61 -4.04 -4.68
C GLU A 26 -11.31 -2.58 -5.02
N LEU A 27 -10.50 -1.91 -4.21
CA LEU A 27 -10.08 -0.54 -4.43
C LEU A 27 -9.30 -0.39 -5.76
N ALA A 28 -8.47 -1.38 -6.11
CA ALA A 28 -7.71 -1.37 -7.37
C ALA A 28 -8.58 -1.42 -8.63
N LYS A 29 -9.83 -1.90 -8.54
CA LYS A 29 -10.76 -1.94 -9.68
C LYS A 29 -11.42 -0.59 -9.97
N ASP A 30 -11.40 0.33 -9.01
CA ASP A 30 -11.93 1.68 -9.16
C ASP A 30 -10.81 2.71 -8.97
N PRO A 31 -10.20 3.18 -10.07
CA PRO A 31 -9.13 4.18 -10.01
C PRO A 31 -9.54 5.48 -9.32
N LYS A 32 -10.83 5.85 -9.35
CA LYS A 32 -11.34 7.08 -8.71
C LYS A 32 -11.44 6.89 -7.21
N ALA A 33 -11.99 5.77 -6.75
CA ALA A 33 -12.02 5.43 -5.34
C ALA A 33 -10.62 5.24 -4.76
N ALA A 34 -9.71 4.58 -5.50
CA ALA A 34 -8.31 4.45 -5.13
C ALA A 34 -7.64 5.82 -4.96
N LYS A 35 -7.85 6.74 -5.92
CA LYS A 35 -7.33 8.11 -5.82
C LYS A 35 -7.91 8.83 -4.60
N ALA A 36 -9.22 8.76 -4.36
CA ALA A 36 -9.85 9.40 -3.22
C ALA A 36 -9.32 8.87 -1.88
N PHE A 37 -9.12 7.57 -1.77
CA PHE A 37 -8.49 6.94 -0.61
C PHE A 37 -7.06 7.45 -0.39
N LEU A 38 -6.23 7.48 -1.42
CA LEU A 38 -4.85 7.97 -1.33
C LEU A 38 -4.78 9.46 -0.99
N VAL A 39 -5.75 10.26 -1.45
CA VAL A 39 -5.89 11.68 -1.06
C VAL A 39 -6.29 11.82 0.40
N ALA A 40 -7.31 11.09 0.85
CA ALA A 40 -7.76 11.10 2.24
C ALA A 40 -6.65 10.61 3.21
N ALA A 41 -5.82 9.66 2.77
CA ALA A 41 -4.65 9.18 3.49
C ALA A 41 -3.46 10.16 3.47
N GLY A 42 -3.55 11.27 2.73
CA GLY A 42 -2.47 12.27 2.61
C GLY A 42 -1.26 11.80 1.79
N ILE A 43 -1.37 10.69 1.07
CA ILE A 43 -0.28 10.11 0.27
C ILE A 43 -0.10 10.91 -1.03
N ILE A 44 -1.21 11.31 -1.65
CA ILE A 44 -1.24 12.18 -2.83
C ILE A 44 -2.19 13.34 -2.60
N THR A 45 -2.12 14.37 -3.44
CA THR A 45 -3.06 15.49 -3.43
C THR A 45 -4.18 15.25 -4.45
N GLU A 46 -5.28 16.03 -4.37
CA GLU A 46 -6.35 15.98 -5.37
C GLU A 46 -5.85 16.23 -6.80
N LYS A 47 -4.82 17.07 -6.93
CA LYS A 47 -4.14 17.38 -8.20
C LYS A 47 -3.13 16.30 -8.63
N GLY A 48 -2.94 15.24 -7.83
CA GLY A 48 -1.96 14.17 -8.04
C GLY A 48 -0.79 14.25 -7.06
N ASN A 49 0.41 13.83 -7.46
CA ASN A 49 1.55 13.77 -6.56
C ASN A 49 1.89 15.14 -5.92
N PHE A 50 2.26 15.12 -4.64
CA PHE A 50 2.97 16.22 -3.98
C PHE A 50 4.22 16.53 -4.83
N ARG A 51 4.18 17.61 -5.60
CA ARG A 51 5.37 18.08 -6.32
C ARG A 51 6.39 18.52 -5.28
N ALA A 52 7.59 17.96 -5.40
CA ALA A 52 8.84 18.22 -4.66
C ALA A 52 9.25 17.26 -3.52
N PRO A 53 8.55 17.08 -2.39
CA PRO A 53 9.17 16.45 -1.20
C PRO A 53 9.31 14.92 -1.28
N TYR A 54 8.50 14.24 -2.09
CA TYR A 54 8.50 12.77 -2.18
C TYR A 54 9.08 12.22 -3.47
N LYS A 55 9.68 13.06 -4.32
CA LYS A 55 10.31 12.66 -5.58
C LYS A 55 11.40 11.58 -5.38
N GLY A 56 12.08 11.60 -4.23
CA GLY A 56 13.10 10.61 -3.86
C GLY A 56 12.58 9.31 -3.22
N LEU A 57 11.30 9.25 -2.82
CA LEU A 57 10.71 8.05 -2.22
C LEU A 57 10.11 7.09 -3.26
N CYS A 58 9.91 7.55 -4.50
CA CYS A 58 9.41 6.74 -5.61
C CYS A 58 10.51 6.37 -6.61
N ILE A 59 11.72 6.08 -6.12
CA ILE A 59 12.73 5.39 -6.93
C ILE A 59 12.31 3.92 -6.95
N LEU A 60 11.84 3.42 -8.11
CA LEU A 60 11.84 1.99 -8.35
C LEU A 60 13.29 1.55 -8.17
N LEU A 61 13.57 0.79 -7.11
CA LEU A 61 14.81 0.04 -6.96
C LEU A 61 14.84 -0.97 -8.11
N ASP A 62 15.20 -0.47 -9.29
CA ASP A 62 15.62 -1.30 -10.40
C ASP A 62 16.95 -1.89 -9.95
N GLN A 63 16.84 -3.10 -9.41
CA GLN A 63 17.72 -4.23 -9.74
C GLN A 63 19.15 -3.80 -10.09
N ALA A 64 19.97 -3.58 -9.06
CA ALA A 64 21.42 -3.73 -9.17
C ALA A 64 21.79 -5.21 -9.03
#